data_AF-A0A552FMM4-F1
#
_entry.id   AF-A0A552FMM4-F1
#
_cell.length_a   1.000
_cell.length_b   1.000
_cell.length_c   1.000
_cell.angle_alpha   90.00
_cell.angle_beta   90.00
_cell.angle_gamma   90.00
#
_symmetry.space_group_name_H-M   'P 1'
#
loop_
_entity.id
_entity.type
_entity.pdbx_description
1 polymer ?
#
loop_
_entity_poly.entity_id
_entity_poly.type
_entity_poly.pdbx_seq_one_letter_code
_entity_poly.pdbx_strand_id
1 'polypeptide(L)'
;MRGSFNHNVPSLWLREDPELKQAHKSASFVEYLRWMRCPELEIDSEDRIQQKISQDNQKINNDTKAEILQKAVDKASNYRQYFERRNANTRLIAGEANTFEIRCAWRVRVGGTRGPEDMLLPAFDAMGMPYIPSTTLRGVARNQGVQELTREKIIGLQSIQAHITPQDWQKARREAEIEIEAYFGSLDAPEENRTGKVIFLDAYPLANTWGGDEKGLAVDIANNIWKWEQELPTYQPNPNLFLSLRKPSFLVALLSMKHCDEAIFEKVKGWLVQGLQAGIGSQVNSGYGEMIVGKDRGSSQPFLQVNFTLTGQLIHSCQKLTWNDLDKYEGKPEAEVRAVAFKSMLRYWFRSLALGVLPVEKVYKCLEPRLFGSLQPQTQGWLKCRVEETSNPKPRNNTPRLTGDCLSQAGQLKLYFSAEVPEAEQDTIRQLFENLTWLMFHLGGVGQGARRPLYSRQNRPDPKPPYYRGTRLRATSIIPDVENGWELPDLTDFQGRFRVRLRGFYGALARLNLENIDPRSPYPVNPRFREVVGQHCTIVVCSGKSNSEKPFALDILHRLAFRGKDKYDSELCGDHKGNPSPIWVVDLEEYQVVTIFDIQNGKRREFLNNLRQSATKYEVLWDSNGLELNQS
;
A
#
# COMPACT_ATOMS: atom_id res chain seq x y z
N MET A 1 31.85 36.88 -17.93
CA MET A 1 32.73 35.90 -18.58
C MET A 1 32.07 34.53 -18.47
N ARG A 2 31.88 33.88 -19.61
CA ARG A 2 31.24 32.57 -19.75
C ARG A 2 32.26 31.49 -19.37
N GLY A 3 31.98 30.76 -18.30
CA GLY A 3 32.68 29.52 -17.97
C GLY A 3 31.84 28.33 -18.45
N SER A 4 32.28 27.70 -19.53
CA SER A 4 31.81 26.38 -19.96
C SER A 4 32.14 25.36 -18.87
N PHE A 5 31.14 24.86 -18.15
CA PHE A 5 31.34 23.74 -17.21
C PHE A 5 31.01 22.41 -17.91
N ASN A 6 32.05 21.58 -18.01
CA ASN A 6 32.08 20.26 -18.64
C ASN A 6 31.02 19.28 -18.09
N HIS A 7 30.57 18.37 -18.96
CA HIS A 7 29.65 17.24 -18.74
C HIS A 7 30.12 16.15 -17.74
N ASN A 8 30.88 16.49 -16.70
CA ASN A 8 31.32 15.59 -15.64
C ASN A 8 31.00 16.19 -14.26
N VAL A 9 29.75 16.17 -13.84
CA VAL A 9 29.38 16.61 -12.48
C VAL A 9 29.09 15.37 -11.60
N PRO A 10 30.00 14.97 -10.69
CA PRO A 10 29.71 14.00 -9.65
C PRO A 10 28.72 14.59 -8.65
N SER A 11 27.99 13.76 -7.90
CA SER A 11 27.02 14.22 -6.87
C SER A 11 27.66 15.21 -5.90
N LEU A 12 26.87 16.15 -5.37
CA LEU A 12 27.29 17.17 -4.40
C LEU A 12 28.15 16.62 -3.23
N TRP A 13 27.92 15.37 -2.80
CA TRP A 13 28.68 14.69 -1.73
C TRP A 13 30.15 14.38 -2.07
N LEU A 14 30.47 14.23 -3.35
CA LEU A 14 31.85 13.97 -3.80
C LEU A 14 32.64 15.27 -4.02
N ARG A 15 32.00 16.44 -3.84
CA ARG A 15 32.64 17.75 -4.04
C ARG A 15 33.56 18.12 -2.88
N GLU A 16 33.25 17.74 -1.64
CA GLU A 16 33.85 18.41 -0.48
C GLU A 16 34.75 17.56 0.42
N ASP A 17 34.76 16.22 0.31
CA ASP A 17 35.64 15.38 1.12
C ASP A 17 36.75 14.71 0.27
N PRO A 18 38.03 15.11 0.43
CA PRO A 18 39.17 14.45 -0.21
C PRO A 18 39.31 12.97 0.16
N GLU A 19 38.85 12.54 1.34
CA GLU A 19 38.94 11.14 1.79
C GLU A 19 37.93 10.24 1.06
N LEU A 20 36.73 10.76 0.72
CA LEU A 20 35.75 10.04 -0.09
C LEU A 20 36.13 9.90 -1.57
N LYS A 21 37.04 10.76 -2.07
CA LYS A 21 37.67 10.54 -3.39
C LYS A 21 38.62 9.33 -3.40
N GLN A 22 39.11 8.92 -2.23
CA GLN A 22 39.86 7.70 -2.00
C GLN A 22 39.01 6.61 -1.35
N ALA A 23 37.74 6.51 -1.72
CA ALA A 23 36.87 5.49 -1.18
C ALA A 23 37.56 4.10 -1.23
N HIS A 24 37.64 3.47 -0.06
CA HIS A 24 38.54 2.35 0.18
C HIS A 24 38.16 1.19 -0.76
N LYS A 25 39.12 0.62 -1.49
CA LYS A 25 38.86 -0.44 -2.49
C LYS A 25 38.21 -1.70 -1.90
N SER A 26 38.28 -1.87 -0.58
CA SER A 26 37.67 -2.98 0.15
C SER A 26 36.28 -2.68 0.71
N ALA A 27 35.77 -1.45 0.55
CA ALA A 27 34.47 -1.07 1.08
C ALA A 27 33.35 -1.74 0.29
N SER A 28 32.42 -2.36 1.01
CA SER A 28 31.20 -2.94 0.47
C SER A 28 30.25 -1.84 -0.03
N PHE A 29 29.34 -2.22 -0.92
CA PHE A 29 28.26 -1.34 -1.39
C PHE A 29 27.43 -0.75 -0.24
N VAL A 30 27.24 -1.52 0.84
CA VAL A 30 26.49 -1.09 2.03
C VAL A 30 27.26 -0.01 2.82
N GLU A 31 28.58 -0.12 2.94
CA GLU A 31 29.42 0.91 3.57
C GLU A 31 29.39 2.22 2.79
N TYR A 32 29.42 2.14 1.45
CA TYR A 32 29.20 3.31 0.59
C TYR A 32 27.84 3.99 0.83
N LEU A 33 26.77 3.20 0.96
CA LEU A 33 25.44 3.75 1.26
C LEU A 33 25.36 4.40 2.65
N ARG A 34 26.14 3.92 3.63
CA ARG A 34 26.25 4.53 4.95
C ARG A 34 27.04 5.85 4.90
N TRP A 35 28.13 5.90 4.17
CA TRP A 35 28.95 7.11 3.98
C TRP A 35 28.25 8.21 3.19
N MET A 36 27.27 7.85 2.34
CA MET A 36 26.44 8.82 1.63
C MET A 36 25.30 9.42 2.48
N ARG A 37 25.23 9.14 3.79
CA ARG A 37 24.33 9.84 4.71
C ARG A 37 25.04 11.05 5.30
N CYS A 38 24.45 12.23 5.17
CA CYS A 38 24.83 13.37 6.01
C CYS A 38 24.69 12.95 7.48
N PRO A 39 25.64 13.29 8.36
CA PRO A 39 25.35 13.35 9.78
C PRO A 39 24.16 14.28 9.99
N GLU A 40 23.04 13.77 10.50
CA GLU A 40 21.92 14.61 10.88
C GLU A 40 22.38 15.54 12.01
N LEU A 41 22.54 16.82 11.69
CA LEU A 41 22.46 17.86 12.71
C LEU A 41 20.98 18.14 12.95
N GLU A 42 20.35 17.35 13.83
CA GLU A 42 19.10 17.76 14.46
C GLU A 42 19.40 18.97 15.34
N ILE A 43 19.21 20.17 14.78
CA ILE A 43 19.29 21.42 15.55
C ILE A 43 17.89 21.68 16.10
N ASP A 44 17.61 21.13 17.28
CA ASP A 44 16.41 21.47 18.04
C ASP A 44 16.58 22.88 18.62
N SER A 45 16.19 23.89 17.83
CA SER A 45 16.31 25.30 18.22
C SER A 45 15.05 26.08 17.89
N GLU A 46 14.70 27.01 18.77
CA GLU A 46 13.60 27.96 18.57
C GLU A 46 13.93 29.06 17.56
N ASP A 47 15.18 29.12 17.09
CA ASP A 47 15.64 30.10 16.11
C ASP A 47 15.14 29.73 14.70
N ARG A 48 14.34 30.63 14.11
CA ARG A 48 13.78 30.48 12.77
C ARG A 48 14.85 30.28 11.69
N ILE A 49 16.04 30.85 11.87
CA ILE A 49 17.14 30.69 10.91
C ILE A 49 17.66 29.26 10.93
N GLN A 50 17.86 28.72 12.12
CA GLN A 50 18.34 27.35 12.33
C GLN A 50 17.29 26.30 11.92
N GLN A 51 16.00 26.55 12.18
CA GLN A 51 14.91 25.70 11.66
C GLN A 51 14.88 25.66 10.13
N LYS A 52 15.10 26.80 9.48
CA LYS A 52 15.16 26.88 8.02
C LYS A 52 16.38 26.12 7.48
N ILE A 53 17.55 26.26 8.11
CA ILE A 53 18.76 25.51 7.75
C ILE A 53 18.53 24.00 7.88
N SER A 54 17.90 23.55 8.97
CA SER A 54 17.55 22.14 9.19
C SER A 54 16.59 21.61 8.10
N GLN A 55 15.55 22.38 7.75
CA GLN A 55 14.61 22.01 6.69
C GLN A 55 15.27 21.96 5.29
N ASP A 56 16.12 22.94 4.98
CA ASP A 56 16.85 22.99 3.72
C ASP A 56 17.83 21.80 3.63
N ASN A 57 18.53 21.45 4.71
CA ASN A 57 19.40 20.27 4.80
C ASN A 57 18.62 18.97 4.62
N GLN A 58 17.46 18.83 5.27
CA GLN A 58 16.60 17.65 5.14
C GLN A 58 16.12 17.48 3.69
N LYS A 59 15.77 18.58 3.02
CA LYS A 59 15.39 18.57 1.60
C LYS A 59 16.55 18.14 0.70
N ILE A 60 17.74 18.71 0.88
CA ILE A 60 18.95 18.36 0.11
C ILE A 60 19.28 16.86 0.27
N ASN A 61 19.16 16.32 1.50
CA ASN A 61 19.37 14.91 1.78
C ASN A 61 18.37 14.01 1.04
N ASN A 62 17.10 14.40 1.01
CA ASN A 62 16.05 13.66 0.32
C ASN A 62 16.23 13.68 -1.21
N ASP A 63 16.56 14.85 -1.77
CA ASP A 63 16.82 15.01 -3.20
C ASP A 63 18.04 14.19 -3.63
N THR A 64 19.10 14.16 -2.81
CA THR A 64 20.26 13.32 -3.07
C THR A 64 19.93 11.83 -3.00
N LYS A 65 19.22 11.39 -1.95
CA LYS A 65 18.80 9.98 -1.85
C LYS A 65 18.04 9.56 -3.11
N ALA A 66 17.11 10.38 -3.58
CA ALA A 66 16.39 10.14 -4.82
C ALA A 66 17.32 10.05 -6.04
N GLU A 67 18.30 10.95 -6.17
CA GLU A 67 19.29 10.94 -7.27
C GLU A 67 20.14 9.66 -7.27
N ILE A 68 20.67 9.25 -6.11
CA ILE A 68 21.50 8.05 -5.95
C ILE A 68 20.70 6.81 -6.34
N LEU A 69 19.48 6.69 -5.83
CA LEU A 69 18.61 5.56 -6.13
C LEU A 69 18.24 5.52 -7.62
N GLN A 70 17.98 6.68 -8.25
CA GLN A 70 17.72 6.76 -9.68
C GLN A 70 18.95 6.32 -10.49
N LYS A 71 20.16 6.78 -10.14
CA LYS A 71 21.41 6.34 -10.79
C LYS A 71 21.63 4.84 -10.64
N ALA A 72 21.30 4.26 -9.49
CA ALA A 72 21.40 2.81 -9.28
C ALA A 72 20.44 2.06 -10.23
N VAL A 73 19.19 2.52 -10.34
CA VAL A 73 18.20 1.97 -11.28
C VAL A 73 18.65 2.10 -12.73
N ASP A 74 19.13 3.28 -13.14
CA ASP A 74 19.55 3.55 -14.52
C ASP A 74 20.75 2.68 -14.92
N LYS A 75 21.66 2.38 -13.99
CA LYS A 75 22.82 1.50 -14.23
C LYS A 75 22.50 0.01 -14.12
N ALA A 76 21.37 -0.34 -13.50
CA ALA A 76 21.00 -1.73 -13.26
C ALA A 76 20.78 -2.53 -14.55
N SER A 77 20.47 -1.88 -15.68
CA SER A 77 20.38 -2.53 -17.00
C SER A 77 21.62 -3.34 -17.37
N ASN A 78 22.78 -2.97 -16.84
CA ASN A 78 24.07 -3.60 -17.15
C ASN A 78 24.30 -4.93 -16.42
N TYR A 79 23.39 -5.37 -15.54
CA TYR A 79 23.57 -6.59 -14.75
C TYR A 79 23.33 -7.88 -15.57
N ARG A 80 22.84 -7.76 -16.81
CA ARG A 80 22.44 -8.89 -17.64
C ARG A 80 23.54 -9.95 -17.77
N GLN A 81 24.77 -9.58 -18.13
CA GLN A 81 25.88 -10.52 -18.30
C GLN A 81 26.22 -11.27 -17.00
N TYR A 82 26.12 -10.60 -15.86
CA TYR A 82 26.33 -11.22 -14.56
C TYR A 82 25.27 -12.30 -14.31
N PHE A 83 24.01 -11.97 -14.56
CA PHE A 83 22.91 -12.92 -14.41
C PHE A 83 23.01 -14.07 -15.41
N GLU A 84 23.45 -13.86 -16.66
CA GLU A 84 23.66 -14.95 -17.64
C GLU A 84 24.63 -15.98 -17.08
N ARG A 85 25.77 -15.52 -16.54
CA ARG A 85 26.77 -16.40 -15.92
C ARG A 85 26.23 -17.09 -14.68
N ARG A 86 25.51 -16.39 -13.80
CA ARG A 86 24.92 -16.99 -12.59
C ARG A 86 23.86 -18.02 -12.94
N ASN A 87 22.94 -17.71 -13.86
CA ASN A 87 21.92 -18.65 -14.31
C ASN A 87 22.55 -19.91 -14.93
N ALA A 88 23.58 -19.77 -15.78
CA ALA A 88 24.29 -20.91 -16.34
C ALA A 88 24.95 -21.78 -15.26
N ASN A 89 25.66 -21.18 -14.30
CA ASN A 89 26.28 -21.90 -13.19
C ASN A 89 25.24 -22.62 -12.33
N THR A 90 24.11 -21.97 -12.02
CA THR A 90 23.02 -22.58 -11.23
C THR A 90 22.47 -23.82 -11.93
N ARG A 91 22.23 -23.77 -13.25
CA ARG A 91 21.77 -24.94 -14.03
C ARG A 91 22.83 -26.04 -14.07
N LEU A 92 24.11 -25.71 -14.18
CA LEU A 92 25.20 -26.69 -14.14
C LEU A 92 25.30 -27.38 -12.77
N ILE A 93 25.08 -26.66 -11.67
CA ILE A 93 25.15 -27.22 -10.31
C ILE A 93 23.94 -28.12 -10.02
N ALA A 94 22.73 -27.66 -10.34
CA ALA A 94 21.51 -28.37 -9.98
C ALA A 94 21.02 -29.40 -11.02
N GLY A 95 21.40 -29.22 -12.28
CA GLY A 95 20.81 -29.91 -13.41
C GLY A 95 19.42 -29.35 -13.75
N GLU A 96 19.04 -29.40 -15.03
CA GLU A 96 17.78 -28.81 -15.52
C GLU A 96 16.54 -29.34 -14.77
N ALA A 97 16.52 -30.63 -14.44
CA ALA A 97 15.41 -31.29 -13.75
C ALA A 97 15.13 -30.73 -12.34
N ASN A 98 16.13 -30.10 -11.69
CA ASN A 98 16.01 -29.56 -10.34
C ASN A 98 15.93 -28.02 -10.32
N THR A 99 15.70 -27.42 -11.49
CA THR A 99 15.54 -25.98 -11.62
C THR A 99 14.14 -25.63 -12.09
N PHE A 100 13.62 -24.48 -11.66
CA PHE A 100 12.37 -23.95 -12.16
C PHE A 100 12.35 -22.43 -12.10
N GLU A 101 11.53 -21.83 -12.95
CA GLU A 101 11.42 -20.39 -13.07
C GLU A 101 10.22 -19.87 -12.29
N ILE A 102 10.42 -18.74 -11.61
CA ILE A 102 9.36 -18.01 -10.91
C ILE A 102 9.34 -16.56 -11.39
N ARG A 103 8.16 -15.94 -11.41
CA ARG A 103 7.99 -14.54 -11.83
C ARG A 103 7.27 -13.75 -10.77
N CYS A 104 7.85 -12.63 -10.34
CA CYS A 104 7.17 -11.73 -9.44
C CYS A 104 5.93 -11.10 -10.11
N ALA A 105 4.80 -11.13 -9.41
CA ALA A 105 3.52 -10.63 -9.91
C ALA A 105 3.53 -9.10 -10.09
N TRP A 106 4.13 -8.37 -9.15
CA TRP A 106 4.19 -6.91 -9.15
C TRP A 106 5.55 -6.37 -8.70
N ARG A 107 5.81 -6.36 -7.39
CA ARG A 107 7.08 -5.90 -6.80
C ARG A 107 7.49 -6.82 -5.68
N VAL A 108 8.79 -7.05 -5.51
CA VAL A 108 9.33 -7.82 -4.37
C VAL A 108 10.44 -7.05 -3.69
N ARG A 109 10.47 -7.18 -2.36
CA ARG A 109 11.55 -6.69 -1.51
C ARG A 109 11.83 -7.75 -0.44
N VAL A 110 12.92 -8.49 -0.63
CA VAL A 110 13.47 -9.42 0.35
C VAL A 110 14.65 -8.71 1.01
N GLY A 111 14.62 -8.53 2.32
CA GLY A 111 15.74 -7.95 3.06
C GLY A 111 16.92 -8.92 3.14
N GLY A 112 18.15 -8.41 3.03
CA GLY A 112 19.36 -9.23 3.02
C GLY A 112 20.37 -8.94 4.15
N THR A 113 20.22 -7.85 4.90
CA THR A 113 21.29 -7.35 5.80
C THR A 113 20.73 -6.70 7.04
N ARG A 114 20.84 -7.38 8.21
CA ARG A 114 20.41 -6.89 9.53
C ARG A 114 20.82 -5.42 9.77
N GLY A 115 19.84 -4.53 9.88
CA GLY A 115 20.04 -3.12 10.23
C GLY A 115 18.94 -2.17 9.69
N PRO A 116 19.05 -0.85 9.93
CA PRO A 116 18.14 0.15 9.35
C PRO A 116 18.12 0.12 7.82
N GLU A 117 19.18 -0.43 7.19
CA GLU A 117 19.28 -0.64 5.75
C GLU A 117 18.33 -1.71 5.20
N ASP A 118 17.86 -2.68 6.02
CA ASP A 118 16.85 -3.68 5.63
C ASP A 118 15.53 -3.03 5.17
N MET A 119 15.24 -1.84 5.69
CA MET A 119 14.03 -1.10 5.32
C MET A 119 14.13 -0.47 3.93
N LEU A 120 15.34 -0.32 3.37
CA LEU A 120 15.58 0.52 2.19
C LEU A 120 16.04 -0.26 0.95
N LEU A 121 16.60 -1.47 1.11
CA LEU A 121 17.25 -2.20 0.02
C LEU A 121 16.71 -3.64 -0.11
N PRO A 122 16.58 -4.17 -1.34
CA PRO A 122 16.50 -5.61 -1.52
C PRO A 122 17.85 -6.25 -1.19
N ALA A 123 17.86 -7.57 -1.01
CA ALA A 123 19.08 -8.34 -0.82
C ALA A 123 19.99 -8.20 -2.04
N PHE A 124 21.21 -7.72 -1.80
CA PHE A 124 22.28 -7.63 -2.79
C PHE A 124 23.40 -8.59 -2.41
N ASP A 125 23.97 -9.27 -3.40
CA ASP A 125 25.17 -10.07 -3.17
C ASP A 125 26.39 -9.16 -2.94
N ALA A 126 27.57 -9.77 -2.71
CA ALA A 126 28.81 -9.02 -2.47
C ALA A 126 29.19 -8.07 -3.62
N MET A 127 28.68 -8.29 -4.83
CA MET A 127 28.92 -7.46 -6.01
C MET A 127 27.83 -6.39 -6.23
N GLY A 128 26.85 -6.29 -5.33
CA GLY A 128 25.73 -5.36 -5.46
C GLY A 128 24.63 -5.86 -6.40
N MET A 129 24.54 -7.16 -6.66
CA MET A 129 23.55 -7.74 -7.58
C MET A 129 22.33 -8.25 -6.80
N PRO A 130 21.11 -7.85 -7.17
CA PRO A 130 19.92 -8.24 -6.43
C PRO A 130 19.61 -9.73 -6.61
N TYR A 131 19.20 -10.40 -5.53
CA TYR A 131 18.87 -11.83 -5.53
C TYR A 131 17.87 -12.18 -4.42
N ILE A 132 17.37 -13.41 -4.41
CA ILE A 132 16.65 -13.98 -3.27
C ILE A 132 17.60 -14.95 -2.56
N PRO A 133 17.95 -14.71 -1.29
CA PRO A 133 18.81 -15.60 -0.54
C PRO A 133 18.21 -17.00 -0.39
N SER A 134 19.06 -18.01 -0.51
CA SER A 134 18.77 -19.42 -0.21
C SER A 134 18.14 -19.60 1.18
N THR A 135 18.58 -18.83 2.17
CA THR A 135 18.00 -18.80 3.52
C THR A 135 16.54 -18.33 3.53
N THR A 136 16.19 -17.37 2.67
CA THR A 136 14.80 -16.92 2.50
C THR A 136 13.98 -18.03 1.84
N LEU A 137 14.47 -18.65 0.77
CA LEU A 137 13.77 -19.75 0.10
C LEU A 137 13.52 -20.92 1.05
N ARG A 138 14.55 -21.32 1.81
CA ARG A 138 14.44 -22.34 2.86
C ARG A 138 13.43 -21.96 3.93
N GLY A 139 13.49 -20.72 4.41
CA GLY A 139 12.55 -20.21 5.43
C GLY A 139 11.10 -20.21 4.96
N VAL A 140 10.87 -19.87 3.69
CA VAL A 140 9.54 -19.88 3.06
C VAL A 140 9.01 -21.30 2.97
N ALA A 141 9.80 -22.24 2.43
CA ALA A 141 9.41 -23.65 2.34
C ALA A 141 9.14 -24.26 3.73
N ARG A 142 10.02 -23.97 4.71
CA ARG A 142 9.85 -24.45 6.08
C ARG A 142 8.56 -23.92 6.71
N ASN A 143 8.32 -22.61 6.62
CA ASN A 143 7.12 -22.00 7.19
C ASN A 143 5.85 -22.55 6.53
N GLN A 144 5.85 -22.75 5.21
CA GLN A 144 4.74 -23.39 4.51
C GLN A 144 4.50 -24.81 4.99
N GLY A 145 5.57 -25.61 5.15
CA GLY A 145 5.45 -26.97 5.68
C GLY A 145 4.92 -27.01 7.11
N VAL A 146 5.37 -26.10 7.99
CA VAL A 146 4.80 -25.97 9.35
C VAL A 146 3.31 -25.64 9.27
N GLN A 147 2.89 -24.75 8.38
CA GLN A 147 1.47 -24.39 8.23
C GLN A 147 0.63 -25.58 7.75
N GLU A 148 1.11 -26.33 6.75
CA GLU A 148 0.44 -27.51 6.22
C GLU A 148 0.28 -28.58 7.32
N LEU A 149 1.36 -28.96 7.99
CA LEU A 149 1.35 -29.94 9.08
C LEU A 149 0.48 -29.50 10.26
N THR A 150 0.48 -28.19 10.58
CA THR A 150 -0.42 -27.65 11.63
C THR A 150 -1.88 -27.86 11.23
N ARG A 151 -2.24 -27.57 9.97
CA ARG A 151 -3.61 -27.74 9.47
C ARG A 151 -4.03 -29.21 9.49
N GLU A 152 -3.18 -30.12 9.03
CA GLU A 152 -3.48 -31.57 9.07
C GLU A 152 -3.81 -32.04 10.49
N LYS A 153 -3.04 -31.60 11.49
CA LYS A 153 -3.29 -31.92 12.91
C LYS A 153 -4.60 -31.31 13.40
N ILE A 154 -4.91 -30.08 13.02
CA ILE A 154 -6.17 -29.41 13.39
C ILE A 154 -7.38 -30.13 12.77
N ILE A 155 -7.30 -30.52 11.49
CA ILE A 155 -8.34 -31.31 10.82
C ILE A 155 -8.54 -32.64 11.57
N GLY A 156 -7.45 -33.30 11.97
CA GLY A 156 -7.51 -34.50 12.81
C GLY A 156 -8.24 -34.26 14.13
N LEU A 157 -7.92 -33.18 14.84
CA LEU A 157 -8.60 -32.82 16.11
C LEU A 157 -10.08 -32.47 15.91
N GLN A 158 -10.44 -31.81 14.82
CA GLN A 158 -11.84 -31.48 14.50
C GLN A 158 -12.72 -32.71 14.31
N SER A 159 -12.13 -33.85 13.92
CA SER A 159 -12.88 -35.11 13.81
C SER A 159 -13.27 -35.70 15.18
N ILE A 160 -12.66 -35.24 16.27
CA ILE A 160 -12.84 -35.77 17.64
C ILE A 160 -13.45 -34.72 18.58
N GLN A 161 -13.23 -33.42 18.30
CA GLN A 161 -13.61 -32.31 19.16
C GLN A 161 -14.48 -31.29 18.42
N ALA A 162 -15.64 -30.96 19.01
CA ALA A 162 -16.61 -30.04 18.41
C ALA A 162 -16.13 -28.58 18.33
N HIS A 163 -15.23 -28.16 19.22
CA HIS A 163 -14.75 -26.77 19.31
C HIS A 163 -13.23 -26.73 19.45
N ILE A 164 -12.53 -26.16 18.48
CA ILE A 164 -11.07 -25.99 18.52
C ILE A 164 -10.70 -24.69 19.24
N THR A 165 -9.80 -24.77 20.21
CA THR A 165 -9.35 -23.62 21.00
C THR A 165 -8.04 -23.01 20.46
N PRO A 166 -7.70 -21.76 20.81
CA PRO A 166 -6.39 -21.18 20.48
C PRO A 166 -5.20 -21.99 21.04
N GLN A 167 -5.39 -22.67 22.18
CA GLN A 167 -4.38 -23.53 22.79
C GLN A 167 -4.11 -24.78 21.92
N ASP A 168 -5.15 -25.34 21.31
CA ASP A 168 -5.03 -26.48 20.39
C ASP A 168 -4.19 -26.10 19.17
N TRP A 169 -4.42 -24.91 18.60
CA TRP A 169 -3.59 -24.35 17.52
C TRP A 169 -2.12 -24.19 17.92
N GLN A 170 -1.85 -23.67 19.12
CA GLN A 170 -0.49 -23.53 19.62
C GLN A 170 0.20 -24.87 19.86
N LYS A 171 -0.55 -25.89 20.28
CA LYS A 171 -0.02 -27.24 20.47
C LYS A 171 0.27 -27.89 19.12
N ALA A 172 -0.70 -27.90 18.19
CA ALA A 172 -0.54 -28.43 16.85
C ALA A 172 0.64 -27.79 16.11
N ARG A 173 0.81 -26.47 16.25
CA ARG A 173 1.96 -25.76 15.67
C ARG A 173 3.29 -26.20 16.28
N ARG A 174 3.37 -26.37 17.60
CA ARG A 174 4.60 -26.85 18.25
C ARG A 174 4.97 -28.26 17.79
N GLU A 175 3.99 -29.14 17.66
CA GLU A 175 4.19 -30.50 17.13
C GLU A 175 4.63 -30.47 15.66
N ALA A 176 4.04 -29.62 14.84
CA ALA A 176 4.45 -29.42 13.44
C ALA A 176 5.89 -28.88 13.32
N GLU A 177 6.32 -27.99 14.23
CA GLU A 177 7.69 -27.48 14.28
C GLU A 177 8.72 -28.56 14.64
N ILE A 178 8.32 -29.61 15.38
CA ILE A 178 9.19 -30.78 15.65
C ILE A 178 9.21 -31.69 14.42
N GLU A 179 8.05 -31.95 13.80
CA GLU A 179 7.95 -32.82 12.63
C GLU A 179 8.70 -32.26 11.41
N ILE A 180 8.75 -30.93 11.25
CA ILE A 180 9.45 -30.28 10.14
C ILE A 180 10.98 -30.50 10.18
N GLU A 181 11.54 -30.88 11.33
CA GLU A 181 12.97 -31.14 11.51
C GLU A 181 13.45 -32.31 10.65
N ALA A 182 12.58 -33.29 10.36
CA ALA A 182 12.90 -34.41 9.47
C ALA A 182 13.24 -33.97 8.03
N TYR A 183 12.76 -32.80 7.61
CA TYR A 183 12.96 -32.25 6.27
C TYR A 183 14.07 -31.20 6.24
N PHE A 184 14.07 -30.28 7.20
CA PHE A 184 14.95 -29.11 7.19
C PHE A 184 16.14 -29.22 8.14
N GLY A 185 16.17 -30.19 9.03
CA GLY A 185 17.24 -30.40 9.99
C GLY A 185 17.12 -29.53 11.24
N SER A 186 17.55 -30.07 12.39
CA SER A 186 17.65 -29.38 13.67
C SER A 186 18.82 -29.94 14.48
N LEU A 187 19.53 -29.09 15.24
CA LEU A 187 20.68 -29.55 16.05
C LEU A 187 20.25 -30.54 17.15
N ASP A 188 19.03 -30.38 17.65
CA ASP A 188 18.45 -31.19 18.72
C ASP A 188 17.74 -32.46 18.22
N ALA A 189 17.62 -32.63 16.90
CA ALA A 189 16.97 -33.79 16.29
C ALA A 189 17.86 -35.07 16.35
N PRO A 190 17.25 -36.26 16.15
CA PRO A 190 17.99 -37.51 15.94
C PRO A 190 19.04 -37.38 14.84
N GLU A 191 20.08 -38.21 14.88
CA GLU A 191 21.26 -38.07 14.01
C GLU A 191 20.90 -38.00 12.51
N GLU A 192 19.96 -38.83 12.05
CA GLU A 192 19.49 -38.78 10.66
C GLU A 192 18.86 -37.44 10.26
N ASN A 193 18.32 -36.67 11.21
CA ASN A 193 17.56 -35.43 11.01
C ASN A 193 18.32 -34.19 11.50
N ARG A 194 19.62 -34.30 11.77
CA ARG A 194 20.44 -33.12 12.13
C ARG A 194 20.76 -32.22 10.95
N THR A 195 20.73 -32.77 9.74
CA THR A 195 21.02 -32.05 8.49
C THR A 195 19.78 -31.97 7.62
N GLY A 196 19.60 -30.84 6.95
CA GLY A 196 18.49 -30.67 6.00
C GLY A 196 18.65 -31.60 4.79
N LYS A 197 17.53 -32.15 4.32
CA LYS A 197 17.49 -33.11 3.22
C LYS A 197 17.62 -32.45 1.84
N VAL A 198 17.34 -31.15 1.75
CA VAL A 198 17.36 -30.38 0.51
C VAL A 198 18.23 -29.13 0.67
N ILE A 199 19.14 -28.89 -0.26
CA ILE A 199 19.89 -27.63 -0.36
C ILE A 199 19.13 -26.67 -1.26
N PHE A 200 19.01 -25.43 -0.83
CA PHE A 200 18.46 -24.32 -1.58
C PHE A 200 19.61 -23.48 -2.11
N LEU A 201 19.65 -23.22 -3.41
CA LEU A 201 20.62 -22.27 -3.98
C LEU A 201 20.02 -20.85 -3.98
N ASP A 202 20.89 -19.85 -3.99
CA ASP A 202 20.49 -18.46 -4.17
C ASP A 202 19.80 -18.26 -5.53
N ALA A 203 18.66 -17.60 -5.54
CA ALA A 203 17.90 -17.37 -6.77
C ALA A 203 18.21 -15.99 -7.34
N TYR A 204 18.93 -15.98 -8.46
CA TYR A 204 19.26 -14.76 -9.20
C TYR A 204 18.21 -14.48 -10.29
N PRO A 205 17.99 -13.19 -10.63
CA PRO A 205 17.14 -12.83 -11.76
C PRO A 205 17.55 -13.54 -13.06
N LEU A 206 16.57 -13.83 -13.90
CA LEU A 206 16.77 -14.37 -15.25
C LEU A 206 17.21 -13.25 -16.18
N ALA A 207 18.40 -13.40 -16.74
CA ALA A 207 19.03 -12.37 -17.56
C ALA A 207 18.22 -11.96 -18.79
N ASN A 208 17.58 -12.92 -19.46
CA ASN A 208 16.73 -12.67 -20.63
C ASN A 208 15.49 -11.81 -20.33
N THR A 209 15.08 -11.69 -19.06
CA THR A 209 13.95 -10.86 -18.63
C THR A 209 14.37 -9.60 -17.87
N TRP A 210 15.66 -9.40 -17.64
CA TRP A 210 16.19 -8.27 -16.88
C TRP A 210 16.35 -7.02 -17.74
N GLY A 211 16.03 -5.83 -17.18
CA GLY A 211 16.39 -4.54 -17.76
C GLY A 211 15.44 -3.99 -18.83
N GLY A 212 14.22 -4.54 -18.98
CA GLY A 212 13.17 -3.95 -19.82
C GLY A 212 12.40 -2.84 -19.10
N ASP A 213 11.59 -2.04 -19.84
CA ASP A 213 10.82 -0.88 -19.36
C ASP A 213 9.97 -1.10 -18.08
N GLU A 214 9.70 -2.36 -17.71
CA GLU A 214 8.93 -2.72 -16.51
C GLU A 214 9.56 -3.82 -15.64
N LYS A 215 10.82 -4.24 -15.91
CA LYS A 215 11.44 -5.39 -15.24
C LYS A 215 12.83 -5.09 -14.71
N GLY A 216 13.00 -5.21 -13.40
CA GLY A 216 14.30 -5.08 -12.73
C GLY A 216 14.24 -4.19 -11.50
N LEU A 217 15.37 -3.55 -11.19
CA LEU A 217 15.49 -2.63 -10.07
C LEU A 217 14.63 -1.39 -10.30
N ALA A 218 13.85 -0.97 -9.30
CA ALA A 218 12.99 0.20 -9.38
C ALA A 218 12.95 0.96 -8.05
N VAL A 219 12.93 2.29 -8.14
CA VAL A 219 12.66 3.14 -6.97
C VAL A 219 11.19 2.99 -6.59
N ASP A 220 10.93 2.95 -5.30
CA ASP A 220 9.60 2.93 -4.72
C ASP A 220 9.55 3.82 -3.47
N ILE A 221 8.34 4.07 -2.97
CA ILE A 221 8.07 4.95 -1.85
C ILE A 221 7.09 4.30 -0.88
N ALA A 222 7.46 4.31 0.40
CA ALA A 222 6.58 3.95 1.51
C ALA A 222 6.27 5.23 2.27
N ASN A 223 4.99 5.59 2.35
CA ASN A 223 4.57 6.77 3.07
C ASN A 223 3.63 6.37 4.21
N ASN A 224 4.09 6.53 5.45
CA ASN A 224 3.20 6.43 6.59
C ASN A 224 2.48 7.77 6.76
N ILE A 225 1.23 7.84 6.31
CA ILE A 225 0.44 9.08 6.36
C ILE A 225 -0.16 9.30 7.76
N TRP A 226 -0.53 8.20 8.42
CA TRP A 226 -1.21 8.21 9.72
C TRP A 226 -0.49 7.27 10.69
N LYS A 227 -0.03 7.79 11.82
CA LYS A 227 0.54 6.98 12.90
C LYS A 227 -0.28 7.14 14.17
N TRP A 228 -0.20 6.16 15.06
CA TRP A 228 -0.77 6.28 16.40
C TRP A 228 0.31 6.80 17.34
N GLU A 229 0.02 7.91 18.02
CA GLU A 229 0.87 8.51 19.06
C GLU A 229 0.03 8.71 20.31
N GLN A 230 0.42 8.09 21.43
CA GLN A 230 -0.35 8.16 22.68
C GLN A 230 -1.85 7.84 22.48
N GLU A 231 -2.13 6.79 21.71
CA GLU A 231 -3.49 6.37 21.34
C GLU A 231 -4.27 7.41 20.51
N LEU A 232 -3.61 8.41 19.94
CA LEU A 232 -4.22 9.38 19.03
C LEU A 232 -3.68 9.18 17.61
N PRO A 233 -4.54 9.12 16.59
CA PRO A 233 -4.08 9.05 15.21
C PRO A 233 -3.60 10.44 14.78
N THR A 234 -2.32 10.57 14.42
CA THR A 234 -1.69 11.81 13.96
C THR A 234 -1.38 11.73 12.47
N TYR A 235 -1.71 12.80 11.75
CA TYR A 235 -1.39 12.96 10.33
C TYR A 235 0.02 13.52 10.20
N GLN A 236 0.98 12.65 9.87
CA GLN A 236 2.37 13.06 9.64
C GLN A 236 2.96 12.26 8.49
N PRO A 237 2.70 12.67 7.23
CA PRO A 237 3.27 12.03 6.06
C PRO A 237 4.78 11.94 6.15
N ASN A 238 5.30 10.72 6.19
CA ASN A 238 6.73 10.43 6.19
C ASN A 238 7.09 9.58 4.95
N PRO A 239 7.30 10.20 3.78
CA PRO A 239 7.68 9.49 2.56
C PRO A 239 9.13 8.98 2.65
N ASN A 240 9.30 7.67 2.55
CA ASN A 240 10.59 6.99 2.56
C ASN A 240 10.82 6.31 1.20
N LEU A 241 11.87 6.74 0.51
CA LEU A 241 12.29 6.12 -0.76
C LEU A 241 13.09 4.85 -0.48
N PHE A 242 12.83 3.81 -1.27
CA PHE A 242 13.53 2.53 -1.16
C PHE A 242 13.66 1.85 -2.54
N LEU A 243 14.50 0.83 -2.63
CA LEU A 243 14.64 0.01 -3.83
C LEU A 243 13.74 -1.24 -3.74
N SER A 244 13.12 -1.56 -4.87
CA SER A 244 12.31 -2.77 -5.06
C SER A 244 12.69 -3.43 -6.38
N LEU A 245 12.30 -4.70 -6.56
CA LEU A 245 12.38 -5.35 -7.85
C LEU A 245 10.98 -5.39 -8.48
N ARG A 246 10.77 -4.69 -9.59
CA ARG A 246 9.52 -4.64 -10.36
C ARG A 246 9.48 -5.80 -11.35
N LYS A 247 8.50 -6.68 -11.23
CA LYS A 247 8.22 -7.85 -12.09
C LYS A 247 9.46 -8.69 -12.54
N PRO A 248 10.51 -8.91 -11.71
CA PRO A 248 11.61 -9.79 -12.09
C PRO A 248 11.13 -11.24 -12.27
N SER A 249 11.87 -12.01 -13.07
CA SER A 249 11.79 -13.48 -13.05
C SER A 249 13.08 -14.02 -12.46
N PHE A 250 13.02 -15.11 -11.71
CA PHE A 250 14.18 -15.72 -11.03
C PHE A 250 14.30 -17.19 -11.41
N LEU A 251 15.54 -17.68 -11.42
CA LEU A 251 15.82 -19.10 -11.50
C LEU A 251 15.99 -19.66 -10.08
N VAL A 252 15.13 -20.59 -9.70
CA VAL A 252 15.22 -21.31 -8.43
C VAL A 252 15.83 -22.69 -8.69
N ALA A 253 16.68 -23.14 -7.77
CA ALA A 253 17.35 -24.42 -7.89
C ALA A 253 17.46 -25.11 -6.53
N LEU A 254 17.16 -26.40 -6.52
CA LEU A 254 17.19 -27.27 -5.34
C LEU A 254 18.15 -28.44 -5.59
N LEU A 255 18.75 -28.98 -4.53
CA LEU A 255 19.58 -30.19 -4.62
C LEU A 255 19.14 -31.17 -3.55
N SER A 256 19.06 -32.45 -3.93
CA SER A 256 18.83 -33.55 -3.00
C SER A 256 20.14 -33.90 -2.25
N MET A 257 20.06 -34.13 -0.94
CA MET A 257 21.17 -34.59 -0.10
C MET A 257 21.06 -36.08 0.24
N LYS A 258 22.08 -36.61 0.94
CA LYS A 258 22.04 -37.95 1.51
C LYS A 258 20.80 -38.09 2.40
N HIS A 259 20.03 -39.17 2.20
CA HIS A 259 18.73 -39.44 2.87
C HIS A 259 17.55 -38.58 2.41
N CYS A 260 17.62 -37.95 1.23
CA CYS A 260 16.46 -37.36 0.58
C CYS A 260 15.99 -38.28 -0.55
N ASP A 261 14.85 -38.93 -0.32
CA ASP A 261 14.15 -39.62 -1.39
C ASP A 261 13.35 -38.64 -2.27
N GLU A 262 12.78 -39.14 -3.36
CA GLU A 262 11.99 -38.36 -4.31
C GLU A 262 10.73 -37.76 -3.67
N ALA A 263 10.10 -38.48 -2.73
CA ALA A 263 8.90 -38.02 -2.05
C ALA A 263 9.19 -36.81 -1.14
N ILE A 264 10.28 -36.85 -0.37
CA ILE A 264 10.76 -35.73 0.45
C ILE A 264 11.11 -34.54 -0.44
N PHE A 265 11.83 -34.79 -1.54
CA PHE A 265 12.25 -33.73 -2.45
C PHE A 265 11.04 -32.99 -3.06
N GLU A 266 10.08 -33.73 -3.60
CA GLU A 266 8.87 -33.13 -4.19
C GLU A 266 7.96 -32.50 -3.13
N LYS A 267 7.91 -33.03 -1.91
CA LYS A 267 7.17 -32.39 -0.79
C LYS A 267 7.77 -31.04 -0.42
N VAL A 268 9.10 -30.96 -0.26
CA VAL A 268 9.80 -29.69 0.05
C VAL A 268 9.69 -28.69 -1.10
N LYS A 269 9.79 -29.14 -2.35
CA LYS A 269 9.57 -28.32 -3.54
C LYS A 269 8.13 -27.81 -3.62
N GLY A 270 7.14 -28.64 -3.31
CA GLY A 270 5.73 -28.26 -3.19
C GLY A 270 5.51 -27.16 -2.16
N TRP A 271 6.08 -27.31 -0.96
CA TRP A 271 6.04 -26.27 0.07
C TRP A 271 6.70 -24.97 -0.38
N LEU A 272 7.85 -25.05 -1.07
CA LEU A 272 8.50 -23.86 -1.61
C LEU A 272 7.61 -23.14 -2.62
N VAL A 273 7.03 -23.86 -3.57
CA VAL A 273 6.15 -23.30 -4.60
C VAL A 273 4.93 -22.62 -3.97
N GLN A 274 4.24 -23.31 -3.06
CA GLN A 274 3.09 -22.75 -2.35
C GLN A 274 3.46 -21.52 -1.53
N GLY A 275 4.58 -21.55 -0.80
CA GLY A 275 5.04 -20.40 -0.01
C GLY A 275 5.43 -19.20 -0.88
N LEU A 276 6.05 -19.44 -2.04
CA LEU A 276 6.36 -18.39 -3.02
C LEU A 276 5.10 -17.76 -3.62
N GLN A 277 4.07 -18.56 -3.89
CA GLN A 277 2.74 -18.10 -4.34
C GLN A 277 1.99 -17.33 -3.24
N ALA A 278 2.17 -17.69 -1.96
CA ALA A 278 1.62 -16.92 -0.84
C ALA A 278 2.26 -15.52 -0.75
N GLY A 279 3.58 -15.46 -0.98
CA GLY A 279 4.39 -14.25 -1.15
C GLY A 279 5.54 -14.13 -0.15
N ILE A 280 6.63 -13.50 -0.56
CA ILE A 280 7.89 -13.42 0.21
C ILE A 280 8.36 -12.00 0.51
N GLY A 281 9.15 -11.84 1.57
CA GLY A 281 9.71 -10.56 1.96
C GLY A 281 8.70 -9.68 2.67
N SER A 282 8.79 -8.37 2.48
CA SER A 282 7.98 -7.40 3.24
C SER A 282 6.74 -6.92 2.49
N GLN A 283 5.70 -6.51 3.24
CA GLN A 283 4.46 -5.94 2.70
C GLN A 283 3.66 -6.90 1.80
N VAL A 284 3.74 -8.21 2.07
CA VAL A 284 3.04 -9.25 1.30
C VAL A 284 1.54 -8.99 1.22
N ASN A 285 0.90 -8.60 2.33
CA ASN A 285 -0.52 -8.28 2.35
C ASN A 285 -0.91 -6.96 1.66
N SER A 286 0.06 -6.21 1.13
CA SER A 286 -0.16 -4.96 0.39
C SER A 286 0.21 -5.04 -1.09
N GLY A 287 0.54 -6.23 -1.59
CA GLY A 287 0.80 -6.48 -3.02
C GLY A 287 2.15 -7.11 -3.30
N TYR A 288 3.09 -7.02 -2.37
CA TYR A 288 4.48 -7.37 -2.62
C TYR A 288 4.74 -8.87 -2.53
N GLY A 289 5.85 -9.29 -3.14
CA GLY A 289 6.50 -10.57 -2.83
C GLY A 289 5.86 -11.80 -3.46
N GLU A 290 4.70 -11.66 -4.09
CA GLU A 290 3.99 -12.76 -4.70
C GLU A 290 4.68 -13.23 -5.98
N MET A 291 4.86 -14.55 -6.08
CA MET A 291 5.52 -15.20 -7.21
C MET A 291 4.53 -16.07 -7.97
N ILE A 292 4.68 -16.07 -9.27
CA ILE A 292 3.91 -16.88 -10.22
C ILE A 292 4.85 -17.99 -10.69
N VAL A 293 4.40 -19.23 -10.57
CA VAL A 293 5.18 -20.42 -10.93
C VAL A 293 4.51 -21.07 -12.13
N GLY A 294 5.19 -21.08 -13.29
CA GLY A 294 4.58 -21.50 -14.54
C GLY A 294 3.36 -20.64 -14.95
N LYS A 295 2.23 -21.28 -15.26
CA LYS A 295 0.94 -20.60 -15.52
C LYS A 295 0.08 -20.44 -14.27
N ASP A 296 0.50 -21.02 -13.15
CA ASP A 296 -0.30 -21.09 -11.95
C ASP A 296 -0.01 -19.89 -11.03
N ARG A 297 -1.06 -19.14 -10.68
CA ARG A 297 -1.00 -18.03 -9.71
C ARG A 297 -1.30 -18.49 -8.28
N GLY A 298 -1.44 -19.79 -8.05
CA GLY A 298 -1.91 -20.36 -6.81
C GLY A 298 -3.45 -20.46 -6.79
N SER A 299 -3.96 -21.33 -5.93
CA SER A 299 -5.37 -21.73 -5.88
C SER A 299 -6.31 -20.77 -5.16
N SER A 300 -5.79 -19.71 -4.51
CA SER A 300 -6.62 -18.81 -3.71
C SER A 300 -7.44 -17.89 -4.62
N GLN A 301 -8.76 -18.09 -4.64
CA GLN A 301 -9.68 -17.16 -5.28
C GLN A 301 -9.90 -15.93 -4.40
N PRO A 302 -9.96 -14.72 -4.98
CA PRO A 302 -10.33 -13.54 -4.22
C PRO A 302 -11.77 -13.70 -3.70
N PHE A 303 -12.01 -13.28 -2.45
CA PHE A 303 -13.37 -13.24 -1.93
C PHE A 303 -14.16 -12.03 -2.45
N LEU A 304 -13.45 -11.00 -2.94
CA LEU A 304 -14.02 -9.84 -3.61
C LEU A 304 -13.09 -9.35 -4.72
N GLN A 305 -13.65 -9.11 -5.89
CA GLN A 305 -12.97 -8.46 -7.00
C GLN A 305 -13.83 -7.31 -7.53
N VAL A 306 -13.20 -6.15 -7.72
CA VAL A 306 -13.84 -4.93 -8.26
C VAL A 306 -13.00 -4.41 -9.42
N ASN A 307 -13.56 -4.48 -10.63
CA ASN A 307 -13.00 -3.78 -11.77
C ASN A 307 -13.28 -2.29 -11.59
N PHE A 308 -12.30 -1.43 -11.87
CA PHE A 308 -12.41 -0.01 -11.63
C PHE A 308 -11.76 0.84 -12.71
N THR A 309 -12.20 2.11 -12.77
CA THR A 309 -11.49 3.20 -13.44
C THR A 309 -11.13 4.29 -12.43
N LEU A 310 -9.94 4.87 -12.57
CA LEU A 310 -9.48 5.99 -11.77
C LEU A 310 -9.00 7.10 -12.70
N THR A 311 -9.60 8.28 -12.62
CA THR A 311 -9.28 9.43 -13.47
C THR A 311 -8.92 10.65 -12.61
N GLY A 312 -7.93 11.45 -13.03
CA GLY A 312 -7.48 12.67 -12.34
C GLY A 312 -6.07 12.58 -11.77
N GLN A 313 -5.90 13.06 -10.54
CA GLN A 313 -4.62 13.01 -9.81
C GLN A 313 -4.35 11.58 -9.30
N LEU A 314 -3.74 10.76 -10.17
CA LEU A 314 -3.34 9.38 -9.86
C LEU A 314 -2.29 9.32 -8.74
N ILE A 315 -2.06 8.12 -8.21
CA ILE A 315 -0.97 7.87 -7.25
C ILE A 315 0.36 7.96 -8.00
N HIS A 316 1.32 8.68 -7.43
CA HIS A 316 2.66 8.80 -7.99
C HIS A 316 3.56 7.70 -7.43
N SER A 317 4.32 7.04 -8.30
CA SER A 317 5.25 5.98 -7.92
C SER A 317 6.58 6.54 -7.46
N CYS A 318 7.37 7.00 -8.42
CA CYS A 318 8.58 7.78 -8.23
C CYS A 318 8.54 8.97 -9.21
N GLN A 319 9.31 10.00 -8.88
CA GLN A 319 9.58 11.07 -9.81
C GLN A 319 10.93 10.79 -10.45
N LYS A 320 10.97 10.67 -11.78
CA LYS A 320 12.25 10.72 -12.48
C LYS A 320 12.80 12.12 -12.31
N LEU A 321 13.96 12.23 -11.70
CA LEU A 321 14.66 13.49 -11.50
C LEU A 321 15.46 13.82 -12.77
N THR A 322 15.14 14.96 -13.38
CA THR A 322 15.92 15.53 -14.48
C THR A 322 16.41 16.91 -14.10
N TRP A 323 17.65 17.23 -14.46
CA TRP A 323 18.18 18.59 -14.32
C TRP A 323 17.68 19.43 -15.49
N ASN A 324 17.19 20.63 -15.20
CA ASN A 324 16.93 21.63 -16.23
C ASN A 324 18.12 22.57 -16.42
N ASP A 325 18.05 23.43 -17.44
CA ASP A 325 19.10 24.40 -17.80
C ASP A 325 19.41 25.45 -16.71
N LEU A 326 18.63 25.47 -15.61
CA LEU A 326 18.80 26.35 -14.47
C LEU A 326 19.35 25.60 -13.23
N ASP A 327 19.87 24.39 -13.41
CA ASP A 327 20.33 23.51 -12.35
C ASP A 327 19.27 23.27 -11.26
N LYS A 328 17.99 23.21 -11.67
CA LYS A 328 16.87 22.84 -10.80
C LYS A 328 16.37 21.45 -11.16
N TYR A 329 16.06 20.68 -10.13
CA TYR A 329 15.38 19.40 -10.28
C TYR A 329 13.97 19.61 -10.83
N GLU A 330 13.72 18.99 -11.98
CA GLU A 330 12.38 18.75 -12.51
C GLU A 330 12.02 17.29 -12.30
N GLY A 331 11.12 17.04 -11.36
CA GLY A 331 10.54 15.73 -11.14
C GLY A 331 9.43 15.43 -12.15
N LYS A 332 9.55 14.33 -12.89
CA LYS A 332 8.48 13.80 -13.73
C LYS A 332 7.83 12.62 -13.01
N PRO A 333 6.66 12.79 -12.37
CA PRO A 333 5.99 11.70 -11.68
C PRO A 333 5.48 10.67 -12.69
N GLU A 334 5.82 9.40 -12.47
CA GLU A 334 5.16 8.28 -13.13
C GLU A 334 3.88 7.94 -12.35
N ALA A 335 2.75 7.88 -13.04
CA ALA A 335 1.48 7.50 -12.45
C ALA A 335 1.35 5.96 -12.40
N GLU A 336 1.13 5.41 -11.21
CA GLU A 336 0.98 3.98 -10.97
C GLU A 336 -0.13 3.79 -9.94
N VAL A 337 -1.15 2.98 -10.25
CA VAL A 337 -2.17 2.64 -9.25
C VAL A 337 -1.68 1.45 -8.43
N ARG A 338 -1.66 1.63 -7.11
CA ARG A 338 -1.01 0.71 -6.17
C ARG A 338 -2.02 0.07 -5.24
N ALA A 339 -1.86 -1.22 -4.97
CA ALA A 339 -2.65 -1.93 -3.96
C ALA A 339 -2.55 -1.28 -2.57
N VAL A 340 -1.37 -0.75 -2.21
CA VAL A 340 -1.14 0.02 -0.98
C VAL A 340 -2.12 1.19 -0.85
N ALA A 341 -2.44 1.88 -1.93
CA ALA A 341 -3.31 3.05 -1.88
C ALA A 341 -4.76 2.68 -1.57
N PHE A 342 -5.28 1.60 -2.17
CA PHE A 342 -6.58 1.05 -1.83
C PHE A 342 -6.60 0.52 -0.39
N LYS A 343 -5.58 -0.23 0.02
CA LYS A 343 -5.49 -0.76 1.40
C LYS A 343 -5.46 0.38 2.44
N SER A 344 -4.75 1.46 2.16
CA SER A 344 -4.72 2.66 3.01
C SER A 344 -6.08 3.35 3.07
N MET A 345 -6.82 3.42 1.96
CA MET A 345 -8.16 4.00 1.96
C MET A 345 -9.20 3.14 2.69
N LEU A 346 -9.13 1.82 2.56
CA LEU A 346 -9.93 0.89 3.36
C LEU A 346 -9.62 1.08 4.86
N ARG A 347 -8.34 1.14 5.22
CA ARG A 347 -7.91 1.38 6.61
C ARG A 347 -8.39 2.72 7.15
N TYR A 348 -8.35 3.77 6.33
CA TYR A 348 -8.84 5.10 6.69
C TYR A 348 -10.33 5.07 7.02
N TRP A 349 -11.16 4.60 6.08
CA TRP A 349 -12.62 4.56 6.28
C TRP A 349 -13.03 3.60 7.39
N PHE A 350 -12.34 2.45 7.53
CA PHE A 350 -12.53 1.57 8.68
C PHE A 350 -12.34 2.33 9.99
N ARG A 351 -11.22 3.06 10.13
CA ARG A 351 -10.91 3.81 11.34
C ARG A 351 -11.95 4.89 11.60
N SER A 352 -12.29 5.70 10.60
CA SER A 352 -13.26 6.79 10.74
C SER A 352 -14.64 6.28 11.15
N LEU A 353 -15.09 5.15 10.61
CA LEU A 353 -16.39 4.54 10.95
C LEU A 353 -16.35 3.83 12.32
N ALA A 354 -15.30 3.05 12.60
CA ALA A 354 -15.19 2.28 13.84
C ALA A 354 -15.02 3.17 15.08
N LEU A 355 -14.21 4.23 15.00
CA LEU A 355 -14.06 5.20 16.08
C LEU A 355 -15.35 5.98 16.37
N GLY A 356 -16.31 5.97 15.45
CA GLY A 356 -17.63 6.57 15.64
C GLY A 356 -18.53 5.79 16.59
N VAL A 357 -18.21 4.52 16.85
CA VAL A 357 -19.09 3.59 17.59
C VAL A 357 -18.34 2.71 18.59
N LEU A 358 -17.00 2.77 18.64
CA LEU A 358 -16.16 2.00 19.54
C LEU A 358 -15.10 2.88 20.23
N PRO A 359 -14.65 2.50 21.44
CA PRO A 359 -13.52 3.14 22.10
C PRO A 359 -12.24 3.06 21.26
N VAL A 360 -11.42 4.12 21.36
CA VAL A 360 -10.13 4.25 20.68
C VAL A 360 -9.22 3.05 20.93
N GLU A 361 -9.12 2.60 22.18
CA GLU A 361 -8.28 1.48 22.59
C GLU A 361 -8.61 0.20 21.82
N LYS A 362 -9.91 -0.10 21.64
CA LYS A 362 -10.35 -1.31 20.94
C LYS A 362 -10.00 -1.27 19.46
N VAL A 363 -10.19 -0.12 18.82
CA VAL A 363 -9.84 0.08 17.41
C VAL A 363 -8.33 0.00 17.21
N TYR A 364 -7.56 0.74 18.01
CA TYR A 364 -6.11 0.88 17.88
C TYR A 364 -5.35 -0.40 18.25
N LYS A 365 -5.63 -0.98 19.43
CA LYS A 365 -4.82 -2.09 19.97
C LYS A 365 -5.27 -3.46 19.45
N CYS A 366 -6.54 -3.60 19.04
CA CYS A 366 -7.11 -4.89 18.68
C CYS A 366 -7.50 -4.97 17.20
N LEU A 367 -8.49 -4.18 16.77
CA LEU A 367 -9.15 -4.41 15.48
C LEU A 367 -8.30 -3.96 14.28
N GLU A 368 -7.75 -2.75 14.30
CA GLU A 368 -6.95 -2.22 13.20
C GLU A 368 -5.67 -3.06 12.93
N PRO A 369 -4.89 -3.48 13.96
CA PRO A 369 -3.77 -4.41 13.78
C PRO A 369 -4.20 -5.78 13.25
N ARG A 370 -5.28 -6.36 13.80
CA ARG A 370 -5.81 -7.68 13.37
C ARG A 370 -6.23 -7.65 11.90
N LEU A 371 -6.89 -6.59 11.45
CA LEU A 371 -7.40 -6.47 10.09
C LEU A 371 -6.33 -6.06 9.07
N PHE A 372 -5.51 -5.06 9.37
CA PHE A 372 -4.61 -4.43 8.39
C PHE A 372 -3.12 -4.73 8.61
N GLY A 373 -2.77 -5.22 9.80
CA GLY A 373 -1.40 -5.41 10.27
C GLY A 373 -0.87 -4.20 11.05
N SER A 374 0.09 -4.44 11.93
CA SER A 374 0.81 -3.43 12.71
C SER A 374 2.29 -3.80 12.81
N LEU A 375 3.13 -2.80 13.12
CA LEU A 375 4.53 -3.02 13.49
C LEU A 375 4.68 -3.30 14.99
N GLN A 376 3.72 -2.83 15.81
CA GLN A 376 3.75 -2.93 17.27
C GLN A 376 2.33 -3.26 17.78
N PRO A 377 2.05 -4.52 18.19
CA PRO A 377 2.87 -5.72 17.93
C PRO A 377 2.94 -6.04 16.44
N GLN A 378 4.03 -6.70 16.00
CA GLN A 378 4.19 -7.08 14.59
C GLN A 378 3.14 -8.11 14.19
N THR A 379 2.25 -7.74 13.28
CA THR A 379 1.14 -8.58 12.77
C THR A 379 1.00 -8.38 11.26
N GLN A 380 0.70 -9.44 10.50
CA GLN A 380 0.56 -9.32 9.04
C GLN A 380 -0.81 -8.76 8.63
N GLY A 381 -1.81 -8.91 9.50
CA GLY A 381 -3.19 -8.51 9.25
C GLY A 381 -3.93 -9.54 8.41
N TRP A 382 -5.24 -9.50 8.50
CA TRP A 382 -6.15 -10.45 7.87
C TRP A 382 -6.52 -10.12 6.42
N LEU A 383 -6.39 -8.86 6.02
CA LEU A 383 -6.67 -8.41 4.65
C LEU A 383 -5.41 -8.42 3.78
N LYS A 384 -5.44 -9.22 2.72
CA LYS A 384 -4.50 -9.16 1.59
C LYS A 384 -5.15 -8.41 0.43
N CYS A 385 -4.50 -7.34 -0.05
CA CYS A 385 -4.98 -6.47 -1.13
C CYS A 385 -4.08 -6.60 -2.36
N ARG A 386 -4.69 -6.66 -3.56
CA ARG A 386 -4.02 -6.74 -4.85
C ARG A 386 -4.66 -5.80 -5.86
N VAL A 387 -3.84 -5.25 -6.75
CA VAL A 387 -4.29 -4.50 -7.91
C VAL A 387 -3.62 -5.10 -9.14
N GLU A 388 -4.44 -5.47 -10.11
CA GLU A 388 -3.98 -5.88 -11.44
C GLU A 388 -4.36 -4.79 -12.44
N GLU A 389 -3.37 -4.13 -13.03
CA GLU A 389 -3.59 -3.13 -14.07
C GLU A 389 -4.03 -3.82 -15.38
N THR A 390 -5.12 -3.35 -15.97
CA THR A 390 -5.66 -3.87 -17.25
C THR A 390 -5.39 -2.93 -18.41
N SER A 391 -5.30 -1.63 -18.15
CA SER A 391 -4.89 -0.64 -19.14
C SER A 391 -4.20 0.54 -18.47
N ASN A 392 -2.97 0.83 -18.90
CA ASN A 392 -2.25 2.03 -18.52
C ASN A 392 -2.17 2.93 -19.76
N PRO A 393 -2.90 4.06 -19.84
CA PRO A 393 -2.48 5.09 -20.75
C PRO A 393 -1.20 5.65 -20.15
N LYS A 394 -0.07 5.07 -20.56
CA LYS A 394 1.20 5.81 -20.49
C LYS A 394 0.88 7.21 -21.01
N PRO A 395 1.22 8.31 -20.31
CA PRO A 395 1.18 9.61 -20.94
C PRO A 395 2.01 9.49 -22.22
N ARG A 396 1.35 9.44 -23.37
CA ARG A 396 2.01 9.37 -24.68
C ARG A 396 2.73 10.71 -24.80
N ASN A 397 4.04 10.64 -24.61
CA ASN A 397 5.03 11.68 -24.85
C ASN A 397 5.36 12.62 -23.69
N ASN A 398 6.68 12.76 -23.51
CA ASN A 398 7.44 13.52 -22.53
C ASN A 398 7.32 15.06 -22.68
N THR A 399 6.14 15.57 -23.02
CA THR A 399 5.86 17.02 -23.05
C THR A 399 4.65 17.34 -22.19
N PRO A 400 4.81 17.46 -20.85
CA PRO A 400 3.73 17.81 -19.93
C PRO A 400 3.13 19.21 -20.14
N ARG A 401 3.70 20.02 -21.05
CA ARG A 401 3.26 21.39 -21.29
C ARG A 401 2.17 21.54 -22.36
N LEU A 402 1.89 20.53 -23.21
CA LEU A 402 1.12 20.79 -24.45
C LEU A 402 -0.16 19.99 -24.71
N THR A 403 -0.41 18.79 -24.16
CA THR A 403 -1.63 18.06 -24.55
C THR A 403 -2.83 18.26 -23.63
N GLY A 404 -2.63 18.62 -22.36
CA GLY A 404 -3.77 18.91 -21.47
C GLY A 404 -4.72 17.71 -21.26
N ASP A 405 -4.25 16.47 -21.39
CA ASP A 405 -5.10 15.28 -21.19
C ASP A 405 -5.21 14.91 -19.72
N CYS A 406 -6.42 14.54 -19.29
CA CYS A 406 -6.65 14.03 -17.94
C CYS A 406 -6.17 12.57 -17.84
N LEU A 407 -5.27 12.28 -16.89
CA LEU A 407 -4.80 10.92 -16.66
C LEU A 407 -5.97 10.01 -16.22
N SER A 408 -6.02 8.80 -16.76
CA SER A 408 -7.00 7.78 -16.41
C SER A 408 -6.31 6.42 -16.31
N GLN A 409 -6.73 5.50 -15.46
CA GLN A 409 -6.19 4.12 -15.40
C GLN A 409 -7.33 3.17 -15.08
N ALA A 410 -7.29 1.96 -15.64
CA ALA A 410 -8.24 0.90 -15.32
C ALA A 410 -7.51 -0.32 -14.78
N GLY A 411 -8.16 -1.02 -13.85
CA GLY A 411 -7.60 -2.20 -13.21
C GLY A 411 -8.63 -2.99 -12.44
N GLN A 412 -8.15 -4.01 -11.73
CA GLN A 412 -8.96 -4.86 -10.87
C GLN A 412 -8.39 -4.81 -9.45
N LEU A 413 -9.21 -4.38 -8.50
CA LEU A 413 -8.93 -4.52 -7.07
C LEU A 413 -9.38 -5.92 -6.65
N LYS A 414 -8.49 -6.71 -6.04
CA LYS A 414 -8.80 -8.06 -5.55
C LYS A 414 -8.44 -8.17 -4.08
N LEU A 415 -9.37 -8.66 -3.28
CA LEU A 415 -9.21 -8.88 -1.84
C LEU A 415 -9.19 -10.37 -1.53
N TYR A 416 -8.22 -10.77 -0.70
CA TYR A 416 -7.98 -12.15 -0.29
C TYR A 416 -7.87 -12.24 1.22
N PHE A 417 -8.19 -13.41 1.76
CA PHE A 417 -7.82 -13.72 3.13
C PHE A 417 -6.30 -13.90 3.22
N SER A 418 -5.71 -13.29 4.23
CA SER A 418 -4.36 -13.65 4.67
C SER A 418 -4.33 -15.09 5.20
N ALA A 419 -3.15 -15.71 5.22
CA ALA A 419 -2.98 -17.03 5.83
C ALA A 419 -3.29 -17.06 7.34
N GLU A 420 -3.34 -15.89 7.99
CA GLU A 420 -3.63 -15.73 9.42
C GLU A 420 -5.13 -15.67 9.76
N VAL A 421 -6.03 -15.67 8.77
CA VAL A 421 -7.48 -15.56 9.02
C VAL A 421 -8.05 -16.90 9.47
N PRO A 422 -8.64 -16.99 10.68
CA PRO A 422 -9.37 -18.19 11.11
C PRO A 422 -10.56 -18.46 10.19
N GLU A 423 -10.78 -19.72 9.82
CA GLU A 423 -11.90 -20.13 8.95
C GLU A 423 -13.26 -19.66 9.50
N ALA A 424 -13.47 -19.78 10.81
CA ALA A 424 -14.69 -19.34 11.49
C ALA A 424 -14.98 -17.84 11.35
N GLU A 425 -13.98 -17.03 11.01
CA GLU A 425 -14.08 -15.57 10.89
C GLU A 425 -14.18 -15.13 9.43
N GLN A 426 -13.94 -16.02 8.45
CA GLN A 426 -13.85 -15.65 7.03
C GLN A 426 -15.13 -14.99 6.51
N ASP A 427 -16.32 -15.48 6.88
CA ASP A 427 -17.59 -14.90 6.44
C ASP A 427 -17.83 -13.51 7.03
N THR A 428 -17.52 -13.32 8.31
CA THR A 428 -17.59 -12.02 8.98
C THR A 428 -16.63 -11.02 8.32
N ILE A 429 -15.41 -11.46 8.02
CA ILE A 429 -14.39 -10.63 7.35
C ILE A 429 -14.77 -10.32 5.91
N ARG A 430 -15.33 -11.28 5.16
CA ARG A 430 -15.86 -11.06 3.82
C ARG A 430 -16.91 -9.96 3.85
N GLN A 431 -17.94 -10.11 4.68
CA GLN A 431 -19.02 -9.13 4.78
C GLN A 431 -18.54 -7.76 5.24
N LEU A 432 -17.58 -7.70 6.18
CA LEU A 432 -16.98 -6.44 6.62
C LEU A 432 -16.32 -5.71 5.43
N PHE A 433 -15.47 -6.41 4.67
CA PHE A 433 -14.71 -5.80 3.59
C PHE A 433 -15.51 -5.57 2.31
N GLU A 434 -16.54 -6.35 2.01
CA GLU A 434 -17.46 -6.06 0.92
C GLU A 434 -18.18 -4.72 1.15
N ASN A 435 -18.74 -4.54 2.35
CA ASN A 435 -19.44 -3.31 2.70
C ASN A 435 -18.48 -2.11 2.79
N LEU A 436 -17.33 -2.29 3.43
CA LEU A 436 -16.31 -1.23 3.53
C LEU A 436 -15.76 -0.83 2.16
N THR A 437 -15.58 -1.78 1.25
CA THR A 437 -15.10 -1.51 -0.11
C THR A 437 -16.14 -0.73 -0.90
N TRP A 438 -17.42 -1.10 -0.80
CA TRP A 438 -18.51 -0.30 -1.38
C TRP A 438 -18.49 1.13 -0.82
N LEU A 439 -18.44 1.30 0.50
CA LEU A 439 -18.42 2.62 1.14
C LEU A 439 -17.21 3.46 0.69
N MET A 440 -16.02 2.87 0.62
CA MET A 440 -14.80 3.54 0.17
C MET A 440 -14.95 4.10 -1.26
N PHE A 441 -15.55 3.35 -2.19
CA PHE A 441 -15.76 3.80 -3.58
C PHE A 441 -16.75 4.96 -3.70
N HIS A 442 -17.65 5.15 -2.72
CA HIS A 442 -18.70 6.17 -2.76
C HIS A 442 -18.47 7.33 -1.79
N LEU A 443 -17.49 7.23 -0.88
CA LEU A 443 -17.14 8.27 0.11
C LEU A 443 -15.83 9.01 -0.19
N GLY A 444 -14.97 8.46 -1.06
CA GLY A 444 -13.75 9.14 -1.50
C GLY A 444 -13.17 8.59 -2.79
N GLY A 445 -12.04 9.15 -3.19
CA GLY A 445 -11.15 8.58 -4.20
C GLY A 445 -9.95 7.87 -3.58
N VAL A 446 -8.94 7.62 -4.41
CA VAL A 446 -7.64 7.06 -3.99
C VAL A 446 -6.50 8.03 -4.37
N GLY A 447 -5.40 8.01 -3.62
CA GLY A 447 -4.22 8.82 -3.93
C GLY A 447 -4.30 10.29 -3.52
N GLN A 448 -3.55 11.16 -4.18
CA GLN A 448 -3.41 12.57 -3.79
C GLN A 448 -4.71 13.36 -3.89
N GLY A 449 -5.58 13.00 -4.84
CA GLY A 449 -6.87 13.66 -5.04
C GLY A 449 -8.02 13.04 -4.23
N ALA A 450 -7.78 12.05 -3.36
CA ALA A 450 -8.83 11.24 -2.74
C ALA A 450 -9.96 12.03 -2.06
N ARG A 451 -9.67 13.23 -1.53
CA ARG A 451 -10.64 14.09 -0.80
C ARG A 451 -11.47 15.00 -1.69
N ARG A 452 -11.20 15.04 -3.00
CA ARG A 452 -11.76 16.02 -3.93
C ARG A 452 -12.21 15.35 -5.22
N PRO A 453 -13.36 15.74 -5.77
CA PRO A 453 -13.78 15.23 -7.06
C PRO A 453 -12.89 15.81 -8.16
N LEU A 454 -12.84 15.11 -9.28
CA LEU A 454 -12.15 15.57 -10.48
C LEU A 454 -12.73 16.89 -11.00
N TYR A 455 -11.88 17.87 -11.31
CA TYR A 455 -12.26 19.10 -12.02
C TYR A 455 -11.11 19.69 -12.85
N SER A 456 -11.44 20.46 -13.88
CA SER A 456 -10.48 21.15 -14.76
C SER A 456 -10.14 22.54 -14.23
N ARG A 457 -8.95 23.02 -14.61
CA ARG A 457 -8.42 24.37 -14.36
C ARG A 457 -7.94 25.03 -15.66
N GLN A 458 -8.23 24.42 -16.81
CA GLN A 458 -7.71 24.85 -18.11
C GLN A 458 -8.27 26.21 -18.52
N ASN A 459 -9.53 26.50 -18.19
CA ASN A 459 -10.17 27.76 -18.57
C ASN A 459 -9.87 28.91 -17.59
N ARG A 460 -8.80 28.81 -16.77
CA ARG A 460 -8.35 29.91 -15.92
C ARG A 460 -7.58 30.95 -16.73
N PRO A 461 -7.59 32.24 -16.33
CA PRO A 461 -6.84 33.29 -17.03
C PRO A 461 -5.32 33.04 -17.14
N ASP A 462 -4.72 32.39 -16.14
CA ASP A 462 -3.32 31.96 -16.11
C ASP A 462 -3.28 30.48 -15.67
N PRO A 463 -3.57 29.54 -16.59
CA PRO A 463 -3.71 28.13 -16.25
C PRO A 463 -2.32 27.55 -15.96
N LYS A 464 -2.07 27.24 -14.68
CA LYS A 464 -0.84 26.58 -14.25
C LYS A 464 -1.07 25.10 -13.96
N PRO A 465 -0.21 24.20 -14.49
CA PRO A 465 -0.31 22.79 -14.18
C PRO A 465 -0.21 22.54 -12.67
N PRO A 466 -0.81 21.45 -12.17
CA PRO A 466 -1.61 20.50 -12.93
C PRO A 466 -2.99 21.08 -13.30
N TYR A 467 -3.39 20.78 -14.54
CA TYR A 467 -4.63 21.25 -15.15
C TYR A 467 -5.87 20.54 -14.60
N TYR A 468 -5.73 19.28 -14.18
CA TYR A 468 -6.78 18.54 -13.48
C TYR A 468 -6.40 18.34 -12.02
N ARG A 469 -7.39 18.47 -11.14
CA ARG A 469 -7.25 18.28 -9.69
C ARG A 469 -8.35 17.33 -9.18
N GLY A 470 -8.10 16.70 -8.04
CA GLY A 470 -9.00 15.68 -7.48
C GLY A 470 -8.94 14.37 -8.25
N THR A 471 -9.81 13.44 -7.89
CA THR A 471 -9.95 12.14 -8.56
C THR A 471 -11.41 11.76 -8.76
N ARG A 472 -11.63 10.84 -9.70
CA ARG A 472 -12.88 10.13 -9.92
C ARG A 472 -12.54 8.64 -9.95
N LEU A 473 -12.96 7.93 -8.92
CA LEU A 473 -12.86 6.47 -8.82
C LEU A 473 -14.24 5.87 -9.10
N ARG A 474 -14.31 4.84 -9.94
CA ARG A 474 -15.56 4.11 -10.21
C ARG A 474 -15.35 2.63 -10.27
N ALA A 475 -16.31 1.89 -9.73
CA ALA A 475 -16.46 0.47 -10.04
C ALA A 475 -17.10 0.33 -11.42
N THR A 476 -16.63 -0.65 -12.21
CA THR A 476 -17.20 -0.98 -13.53
C THR A 476 -17.85 -2.35 -13.55
N SER A 477 -17.36 -3.31 -12.76
CA SER A 477 -18.00 -4.61 -12.57
C SER A 477 -17.41 -5.33 -11.35
N ILE A 478 -18.11 -6.34 -10.83
CA ILE A 478 -17.75 -6.99 -9.56
C ILE A 478 -17.91 -8.49 -9.62
N ILE A 479 -17.04 -9.20 -8.90
CA ILE A 479 -17.00 -10.66 -8.86
C ILE A 479 -16.79 -11.11 -7.40
N PRO A 480 -17.62 -12.02 -6.84
CA PRO A 480 -18.84 -12.55 -7.46
C PRO A 480 -19.85 -11.43 -7.74
N ASP A 481 -20.71 -11.63 -8.73
CA ASP A 481 -21.77 -10.66 -9.06
C ASP A 481 -22.85 -10.74 -7.98
N VAL A 482 -22.59 -10.08 -6.86
CA VAL A 482 -23.53 -9.99 -5.73
C VAL A 482 -24.50 -8.84 -6.03
N GLU A 483 -25.71 -9.22 -6.49
CA GLU A 483 -26.92 -8.40 -6.66
C GLU A 483 -26.70 -6.89 -6.79
N ASN A 484 -26.76 -6.34 -8.02
CA ASN A 484 -27.13 -4.98 -8.47
C ASN A 484 -26.76 -3.73 -7.64
N GLY A 485 -25.98 -3.84 -6.57
CA GLY A 485 -25.85 -2.81 -5.55
C GLY A 485 -24.75 -1.79 -5.84
N TRP A 486 -24.00 -1.97 -6.91
CA TRP A 486 -22.87 -1.13 -7.30
C TRP A 486 -23.15 -0.22 -8.49
N GLU A 487 -24.23 -0.49 -9.22
CA GLU A 487 -24.81 0.50 -10.13
C GLU A 487 -25.28 1.70 -9.31
N LEU A 488 -25.03 2.90 -9.84
CA LEU A 488 -25.46 4.15 -9.22
C LEU A 488 -26.97 4.32 -9.49
N PRO A 489 -27.83 4.18 -8.47
CA PRO A 489 -29.26 4.35 -8.66
C PRO A 489 -29.62 5.84 -8.63
N ASP A 490 -30.91 6.17 -8.57
CA ASP A 490 -31.30 7.54 -8.22
C ASP A 490 -30.92 7.88 -6.76
N LEU A 491 -31.10 9.15 -6.39
CA LEU A 491 -30.64 9.66 -5.09
C LEU A 491 -31.35 9.01 -3.89
N THR A 492 -32.65 8.67 -4.01
CA THR A 492 -33.42 8.07 -2.91
C THR A 492 -33.04 6.61 -2.71
N ASP A 493 -32.94 5.86 -3.81
CA ASP A 493 -32.45 4.49 -3.79
C ASP A 493 -31.00 4.41 -3.31
N PHE A 494 -30.18 5.43 -3.64
CA PHE A 494 -28.80 5.53 -3.16
C PHE A 494 -28.74 5.65 -1.64
N GLN A 495 -29.59 6.48 -1.03
CA GLN A 495 -29.68 6.59 0.43
C GLN A 495 -30.02 5.23 1.07
N GLY A 496 -31.00 4.50 0.52
CA GLY A 496 -31.37 3.16 0.97
C GLY A 496 -30.18 2.19 0.91
N ARG A 497 -29.51 2.11 -0.24
CA ARG A 497 -28.33 1.25 -0.43
C ARG A 497 -27.17 1.62 0.50
N PHE A 498 -26.90 2.91 0.65
CA PHE A 498 -25.86 3.39 1.56
C PHE A 498 -26.12 2.94 3.00
N ARG A 499 -27.37 3.09 3.48
CA ARG A 499 -27.77 2.65 4.83
C ARG A 499 -27.66 1.14 4.98
N VAL A 500 -28.04 0.34 3.97
CA VAL A 500 -27.88 -1.11 3.98
C VAL A 500 -26.41 -1.50 4.10
N ARG A 501 -25.53 -0.90 3.29
CA ARG A 501 -24.08 -1.17 3.32
C ARG A 501 -23.45 -0.78 4.65
N LEU A 502 -23.86 0.36 5.21
CA LEU A 502 -23.37 0.82 6.51
C LEU A 502 -23.85 -0.08 7.67
N ARG A 503 -25.10 -0.54 7.65
CA ARG A 503 -25.60 -1.55 8.61
C ARG A 503 -24.84 -2.88 8.47
N GLY A 504 -24.60 -3.32 7.24
CA GLY A 504 -23.82 -4.53 6.96
C GLY A 504 -22.40 -4.45 7.51
N PHE A 505 -21.75 -3.28 7.37
CA PHE A 505 -20.46 -3.00 7.98
C PHE A 505 -20.51 -3.10 9.51
N TYR A 506 -21.44 -2.40 10.17
CA TYR A 506 -21.54 -2.43 11.63
C TYR A 506 -21.96 -3.79 12.19
N GLY A 507 -22.83 -4.53 11.49
CA GLY A 507 -23.21 -5.90 11.89
C GLY A 507 -22.05 -6.89 11.77
N ALA A 508 -21.18 -6.75 10.77
CA ALA A 508 -19.94 -7.51 10.70
C ALA A 508 -18.94 -7.10 11.79
N LEU A 509 -18.82 -5.80 12.06
CA LEU A 509 -17.96 -5.27 13.12
C LEU A 509 -18.40 -5.76 14.52
N ALA A 510 -19.71 -5.78 14.80
CA ALA A 510 -20.28 -6.26 16.05
C ALA A 510 -19.96 -7.73 16.30
N ARG A 511 -20.13 -8.59 15.28
CA ARG A 511 -19.76 -10.02 15.35
C ARG A 511 -18.27 -10.23 15.59
N LEU A 512 -17.41 -9.48 14.89
CA LEU A 512 -15.96 -9.58 15.06
C LEU A 512 -15.49 -9.11 16.45
N ASN A 513 -16.21 -8.13 17.03
CA ASN A 513 -15.90 -7.53 18.32
C ASN A 513 -16.55 -8.26 19.52
N LEU A 514 -17.49 -9.16 19.26
CA LEU A 514 -18.34 -9.83 20.27
C LEU A 514 -19.10 -8.84 21.17
N GLU A 515 -19.42 -7.65 20.66
CA GLU A 515 -20.13 -6.59 21.37
C GLU A 515 -21.25 -6.04 20.50
N ASN A 516 -22.35 -5.60 21.12
CA ASN A 516 -23.42 -4.95 20.39
C ASN A 516 -22.99 -3.53 19.99
N ILE A 517 -23.10 -3.21 18.71
CA ILE A 517 -22.78 -1.88 18.17
C ILE A 517 -24.11 -1.25 17.76
N ASP A 518 -24.49 -0.16 18.43
CA ASP A 518 -25.63 0.65 18.02
C ASP A 518 -25.17 1.91 17.27
N PRO A 519 -25.27 1.95 15.93
CA PRO A 519 -24.90 3.12 15.15
C PRO A 519 -25.83 4.33 15.35
N ARG A 520 -26.91 4.20 16.15
CA ARG A 520 -27.78 5.31 16.59
C ARG A 520 -27.29 5.99 17.87
N SER A 521 -26.31 5.41 18.54
CA SER A 521 -25.69 5.98 19.74
C SER A 521 -24.19 6.19 19.48
N PRO A 522 -23.81 7.23 18.71
CA PRO A 522 -22.42 7.48 18.39
C PRO A 522 -21.58 7.64 19.66
N TYR A 523 -20.39 7.05 19.65
CA TYR A 523 -19.44 7.19 20.74
C TYR A 523 -18.99 8.66 20.85
N PRO A 524 -18.79 9.19 22.07
CA PRO A 524 -18.30 10.55 22.26
C PRO A 524 -17.02 10.81 21.47
N VAL A 525 -17.02 11.87 20.65
CA VAL A 525 -15.88 12.21 19.79
C VAL A 525 -14.73 12.70 20.65
N ASN A 526 -13.55 12.09 20.51
CA ASN A 526 -12.35 12.66 21.10
C ASN A 526 -12.03 14.00 20.41
N PRO A 527 -12.01 15.14 21.12
CA PRO A 527 -11.84 16.45 20.51
C PRO A 527 -10.50 16.64 19.77
N ARG A 528 -9.51 15.78 20.04
CA ARG A 528 -8.21 15.78 19.35
C ARG A 528 -8.25 15.09 17.99
N PHE A 529 -9.26 14.26 17.69
CA PHE A 529 -9.41 13.60 16.40
C PHE A 529 -10.76 13.92 15.77
N ARG A 530 -10.73 14.73 14.71
CA ARG A 530 -11.94 15.28 14.08
C ARG A 530 -12.51 14.38 12.99
N GLU A 531 -11.72 13.49 12.39
CA GLU A 531 -12.12 12.67 11.23
C GLU A 531 -12.84 11.37 11.63
N VAL A 532 -13.81 11.50 12.53
CA VAL A 532 -14.65 10.41 13.05
C VAL A 532 -16.05 10.54 12.48
N VAL A 533 -16.60 9.45 11.95
CA VAL A 533 -18.02 9.37 11.58
C VAL A 533 -18.84 9.07 12.84
N GLY A 534 -19.01 10.09 13.67
CA GLY A 534 -19.72 10.01 14.95
C GLY A 534 -20.71 11.18 15.13
N GLN A 535 -20.96 11.58 16.38
CA GLN A 535 -21.97 12.58 16.74
C GLN A 535 -21.80 13.95 16.06
N HIS A 536 -20.58 14.30 15.64
CA HIS A 536 -20.30 15.60 15.02
C HIS A 536 -19.98 15.49 13.53
N CYS A 537 -20.22 14.33 12.92
CA CYS A 537 -20.09 14.15 11.48
C CYS A 537 -21.46 14.25 10.81
N THR A 538 -21.47 14.74 9.59
CA THR A 538 -22.64 14.67 8.71
C THR A 538 -22.21 14.15 7.34
N ILE A 539 -22.89 13.13 6.84
CA ILE A 539 -22.73 12.64 5.48
C ILE A 539 -24.04 12.91 4.75
N VAL A 540 -23.96 13.60 3.62
CA VAL A 540 -25.11 13.95 2.79
C VAL A 540 -24.88 13.55 1.34
N VAL A 541 -25.96 13.32 0.62
CA VAL A 541 -25.97 13.21 -0.83
C VAL A 541 -26.75 14.38 -1.42
N CYS A 542 -26.20 15.04 -2.43
CA CYS A 542 -26.84 16.21 -3.03
C CYS A 542 -26.56 16.34 -4.53
N SER A 543 -27.48 16.98 -5.24
CA SER A 543 -27.30 17.37 -6.64
C SER A 543 -27.67 18.84 -6.81
N GLY A 544 -26.95 19.55 -7.67
CA GLY A 544 -27.23 20.96 -7.95
C GLY A 544 -26.45 21.46 -9.16
N LYS A 545 -26.75 22.69 -9.58
CA LYS A 545 -26.06 23.33 -10.71
C LYS A 545 -24.81 24.08 -10.22
N SER A 546 -23.70 23.87 -10.89
CA SER A 546 -22.48 24.67 -10.69
C SER A 546 -22.40 25.77 -11.74
N ASN A 547 -21.94 26.96 -11.33
CA ASN A 547 -21.65 28.06 -12.25
C ASN A 547 -20.15 28.10 -12.64
N SER A 548 -19.38 27.08 -12.26
CA SER A 548 -17.97 26.95 -12.57
C SER A 548 -17.62 25.56 -13.10
N GLU A 549 -16.36 25.35 -13.49
CA GLU A 549 -15.85 24.04 -13.93
C GLU A 549 -15.78 22.99 -12.79
N LYS A 550 -16.10 23.38 -11.56
CA LYS A 550 -16.09 22.49 -10.40
C LYS A 550 -17.46 21.82 -10.25
N PRO A 551 -17.52 20.58 -9.75
CA PRO A 551 -18.77 19.99 -9.29
C PRO A 551 -19.46 20.85 -8.21
N PHE A 552 -20.79 20.86 -8.21
CA PHE A 552 -21.65 21.71 -7.37
C PHE A 552 -21.18 21.87 -5.91
N ALA A 553 -21.01 20.78 -5.17
CA ALA A 553 -20.59 20.83 -3.77
C ALA A 553 -19.18 21.38 -3.59
N LEU A 554 -18.27 21.09 -4.54
CA LEU A 554 -16.90 21.62 -4.53
C LEU A 554 -16.87 23.12 -4.85
N ASP A 555 -17.76 23.58 -5.74
CA ASP A 555 -17.89 24.98 -6.08
C ASP A 555 -18.32 25.81 -4.86
N ILE A 556 -19.36 25.35 -4.15
CA ILE A 556 -19.82 25.95 -2.89
C ILE A 556 -18.69 25.98 -1.85
N LEU A 557 -18.02 24.84 -1.66
CA LEU A 557 -16.92 24.73 -0.69
C LEU A 557 -15.82 25.75 -0.98
N HIS A 558 -15.36 25.81 -2.22
CA HIS A 558 -14.30 26.72 -2.61
C HIS A 558 -14.73 28.19 -2.59
N ARG A 559 -15.99 28.50 -2.89
CA ARG A 559 -16.52 29.87 -2.78
C ARG A 559 -16.49 30.37 -1.34
N LEU A 560 -16.94 29.55 -0.38
CA LEU A 560 -16.91 29.91 1.05
C LEU A 560 -15.50 29.92 1.63
N ALA A 561 -14.64 29.01 1.19
CA ALA A 561 -13.27 28.91 1.68
C ALA A 561 -12.30 29.93 1.07
N PHE A 562 -12.63 30.58 -0.05
CA PHE A 562 -11.70 31.46 -0.75
C PHE A 562 -11.39 32.73 0.06
N ARG A 563 -10.09 33.01 0.25
CA ARG A 563 -9.58 34.18 0.99
C ARG A 563 -8.78 35.15 0.11
N GLY A 564 -8.84 35.01 -1.22
CA GLY A 564 -8.03 35.79 -2.16
C GLY A 564 -6.62 35.21 -2.41
N LYS A 565 -5.97 35.61 -3.51
CA LYS A 565 -4.60 35.19 -3.89
C LYS A 565 -4.37 33.66 -3.83
N ASP A 566 -5.34 32.88 -4.31
CA ASP A 566 -5.34 31.39 -4.27
C ASP A 566 -5.23 30.76 -2.87
N LYS A 567 -5.52 31.51 -1.81
CA LYS A 567 -5.57 30.99 -0.44
C LYS A 567 -6.98 30.52 -0.09
N TYR A 568 -7.03 29.37 0.58
CA TYR A 568 -8.27 28.78 1.10
C TYR A 568 -8.21 28.68 2.61
N ASP A 569 -9.38 28.74 3.24
CA ASP A 569 -9.54 28.55 4.68
C ASP A 569 -9.17 27.12 5.09
N SER A 570 -8.22 26.99 6.01
CA SER A 570 -7.73 25.69 6.48
C SER A 570 -8.79 24.87 7.20
N GLU A 571 -9.79 25.51 7.82
CA GLU A 571 -10.88 24.82 8.52
C GLU A 571 -11.89 24.16 7.56
N LEU A 572 -11.85 24.50 6.27
CA LEU A 572 -12.69 23.92 5.22
C LEU A 572 -11.87 23.08 4.24
N CYS A 573 -10.71 23.58 3.83
CA CYS A 573 -9.90 22.98 2.77
C CYS A 573 -8.61 22.31 3.23
N GLY A 574 -8.29 22.35 4.53
CA GLY A 574 -6.98 21.93 5.02
C GLY A 574 -5.87 22.89 4.60
N ASP A 575 -4.62 22.54 4.92
CA ASP A 575 -3.45 23.36 4.58
C ASP A 575 -2.22 22.52 4.21
N HIS A 576 -1.16 23.22 3.79
CA HIS A 576 0.14 22.63 3.46
C HIS A 576 0.99 22.28 4.70
N LYS A 577 0.52 22.61 5.91
CA LYS A 577 1.23 22.39 7.18
C LYS A 577 0.85 21.06 7.84
N GLY A 578 0.12 20.21 7.13
CA GLY A 578 -0.25 18.88 7.61
C GLY A 578 -1.67 18.79 8.16
N ASN A 579 -2.52 19.80 7.97
CA ASN A 579 -3.94 19.65 8.29
C ASN A 579 -4.70 19.17 7.06
N PRO A 580 -5.16 17.90 7.00
CA PRO A 580 -5.99 17.45 5.90
C PRO A 580 -7.35 18.16 5.90
N SER A 581 -8.00 18.24 4.73
CA SER A 581 -9.32 18.86 4.65
C SER A 581 -10.36 18.04 5.43
N PRO A 582 -11.12 18.64 6.37
CA PRO A 582 -12.15 17.96 7.13
C PRO A 582 -13.43 17.67 6.32
N ILE A 583 -13.43 17.99 5.01
CA ILE A 583 -14.57 17.81 4.12
C ILE A 583 -14.11 16.92 2.97
N TRP A 584 -14.82 15.82 2.73
CA TRP A 584 -14.65 14.98 1.55
C TRP A 584 -15.81 15.22 0.60
N VAL A 585 -15.50 15.31 -0.69
CA VAL A 585 -16.51 15.45 -1.74
C VAL A 585 -16.20 14.40 -2.80
N VAL A 586 -17.19 13.58 -3.13
CA VAL A 586 -17.16 12.64 -4.25
C VAL A 586 -18.20 13.07 -5.27
N ASP A 587 -17.83 12.98 -6.54
CA ASP A 587 -18.71 13.21 -7.66
C ASP A 587 -19.07 11.87 -8.31
N LEU A 588 -20.35 11.51 -8.22
CA LEU A 588 -20.94 10.30 -8.79
C LEU A 588 -21.80 10.63 -10.02
N GLU A 589 -21.48 11.72 -10.72
CA GLU A 589 -22.21 12.29 -11.87
C GLU A 589 -23.51 12.97 -11.48
N GLU A 590 -24.57 12.18 -11.32
CA GLU A 590 -25.92 12.70 -11.09
C GLU A 590 -26.05 13.39 -9.73
N TYR A 591 -25.20 12.98 -8.78
CA TYR A 591 -25.16 13.52 -7.45
C TYR A 591 -23.76 13.41 -6.85
N GLN A 592 -23.59 14.06 -5.71
CA GLN A 592 -22.34 14.13 -4.97
C GLN A 592 -22.57 13.67 -3.54
N VAL A 593 -21.62 12.90 -3.03
CA VAL A 593 -21.60 12.51 -1.61
C VAL A 593 -20.60 13.40 -0.90
N VAL A 594 -21.04 14.02 0.19
CA VAL A 594 -20.24 14.96 0.97
C VAL A 594 -20.16 14.48 2.41
N THR A 595 -18.95 14.19 2.88
CA THR A 595 -18.67 13.89 4.30
C THR A 595 -18.07 15.12 4.95
N ILE A 596 -18.69 15.61 6.02
CA ILE A 596 -18.27 16.79 6.76
C ILE A 596 -17.96 16.38 8.19
N PHE A 597 -16.70 16.52 8.57
CA PHE A 597 -16.23 16.20 9.91
C PHE A 597 -16.33 17.41 10.84
N ASP A 598 -16.80 17.17 12.07
CA ASP A 598 -16.91 18.15 13.14
C ASP A 598 -17.73 19.41 12.73
N ILE A 599 -19.06 19.23 12.67
CA ILE A 599 -20.06 20.27 12.37
C ILE A 599 -20.28 21.25 13.54
N GLN A 600 -19.62 21.04 14.68
CA GLN A 600 -19.58 22.02 15.75
C GLN A 600 -18.81 23.27 15.33
N ASN A 601 -17.84 23.11 14.41
CA ASN A 601 -17.19 24.23 13.75
C ASN A 601 -18.18 25.07 12.93
N GLY A 602 -18.30 26.37 13.27
CA GLY A 602 -19.26 27.28 12.64
C GLY A 602 -19.14 27.40 11.12
N LYS A 603 -17.92 27.36 10.56
CA LYS A 603 -17.70 27.45 9.10
C LYS A 603 -18.16 26.18 8.39
N ARG A 604 -17.97 25.01 9.01
CA ARG A 604 -18.39 23.73 8.44
C ARG A 604 -19.91 23.59 8.47
N ARG A 605 -20.54 24.08 9.54
CA ARG A 605 -22.00 24.22 9.63
C ARG A 605 -22.56 25.18 8.59
N GLU A 606 -21.91 26.32 8.38
CA GLU A 606 -22.27 27.28 7.33
C GLU A 606 -22.19 26.63 5.95
N PHE A 607 -21.14 25.86 5.67
CA PHE A 607 -21.01 25.10 4.43
C PHE A 607 -22.16 24.09 4.25
N LEU A 608 -22.48 23.30 5.28
CA LEU A 608 -23.61 22.37 5.25
C LEU A 608 -24.96 23.07 4.97
N ASN A 609 -25.19 24.21 5.61
CA ASN A 609 -26.40 25.00 5.40
C ASN A 609 -26.49 25.54 3.96
N ASN A 610 -25.38 26.04 3.41
CA ASN A 610 -25.31 26.51 2.03
C ASN A 610 -25.57 25.37 1.03
N LEU A 611 -25.04 24.17 1.29
CA LEU A 611 -25.33 22.98 0.48
C LEU A 611 -26.83 22.68 0.48
N ARG A 612 -27.45 22.62 1.66
CA ARG A 612 -28.88 22.31 1.79
C ARG A 612 -29.77 23.33 1.08
N GLN A 613 -29.45 24.62 1.18
CA GLN A 613 -30.25 25.68 0.57
C GLN A 613 -30.10 25.77 -0.95
N SER A 614 -28.90 25.45 -1.46
CA SER A 614 -28.58 25.63 -2.89
C SER A 614 -28.80 24.37 -3.72
N ALA A 615 -28.99 23.22 -3.08
CA ALA A 615 -29.15 21.94 -3.77
C ALA A 615 -30.56 21.79 -4.36
N THR A 616 -30.63 21.18 -5.55
CA THR A 616 -31.89 20.80 -6.18
C THR A 616 -32.47 19.53 -5.55
N LYS A 617 -31.60 18.61 -5.13
CA LYS A 617 -31.95 17.45 -4.32
C LYS A 617 -30.94 17.30 -3.20
N TYR A 618 -31.39 16.92 -2.01
CA TYR A 618 -30.57 16.82 -0.82
C TYR A 618 -31.15 15.78 0.12
N GLU A 619 -30.34 14.81 0.51
CA GLU A 619 -30.70 13.80 1.50
C GLU A 619 -29.56 13.58 2.50
N VAL A 620 -29.93 13.24 3.73
CA VAL A 620 -28.98 12.94 4.81
C VAL A 620 -28.73 11.44 4.86
N LEU A 621 -27.46 11.04 4.81
CA LEU A 621 -27.02 9.65 4.92
C LEU A 621 -26.60 9.30 6.36
N TRP A 622 -26.05 10.28 7.09
CA TRP A 622 -25.60 10.19 8.49
C TRP A 622 -25.60 11.56 9.15
N ASP A 623 -26.02 11.66 10.41
CA ASP A 623 -25.95 12.89 11.20
C ASP A 623 -25.60 12.67 12.69
N SER A 624 -25.88 13.66 13.54
CA SER A 624 -25.61 13.61 14.97
C SER A 624 -26.42 12.57 15.75
N ASN A 625 -27.54 12.11 15.20
CA ASN A 625 -28.34 11.00 15.74
C ASN A 625 -27.87 9.65 15.19
N GLY A 626 -26.80 9.64 14.38
CA GLY A 626 -26.26 8.45 13.75
C GLY A 626 -27.03 8.05 12.49
N LEU A 627 -27.24 6.74 12.32
CA LEU A 627 -28.00 6.21 11.19
C LEU A 627 -29.51 6.29 11.46
N GLU A 628 -30.21 7.27 10.89
CA GLU A 628 -31.68 7.28 10.92
C GLU A 628 -32.24 6.07 10.16
N LEU A 629 -33.04 5.26 10.85
CA LEU A 629 -33.87 4.24 10.22
C LEU A 629 -35.18 4.92 9.85
N ASN A 630 -35.46 5.12 8.56
CA ASN A 630 -36.86 5.25 8.15
C ASN A 630 -37.54 3.98 8.69
N GLN A 631 -38.49 4.16 9.61
CA GLN A 631 -39.37 3.08 10.02
C GLN A 631 -40.02 2.55 8.74
N SER A 632 -39.99 1.22 8.58
CA SER A 632 -40.72 0.48 7.56
C SER A 632 -42.16 0.96 7.45
#